data_AF-A0A7W5QM79-F1
#
_entry.id   AF-A0A7W5QM79-F1
#
_cell.length_a   1.000
_cell.length_b   1.000
_cell.length_c   1.000
_cell.angle_alpha   90.00
_cell.angle_beta   90.00
_cell.angle_gamma   90.00
#
_symmetry.space_group_name_H-M   'P 1'
#
loop_
_entity.id
_entity.type
_entity.pdbx_description
1 polymer ?
#
loop_
_entity_poly.entity_id
_entity_poly.type
_entity_poly.pdbx_seq_one_letter_code
_entity_poly.pdbx_strand_id
1 'polypeptide(L)'
;MSTFRLFAQLDFERALGNAAIDALEHAMTAKAEIEAQSDLEQSGYDREATLAEVNQVIEDRVRDVLTGPGLRNIERGERFRSPEIVALVMAARDNKWNGPG
;
A
#
# COMPACT_ATOMS: atom_id res chain seq x y z
N MET A 1 -27.89 5.42 18.96
CA MET A 1 -26.54 5.92 18.64
C MET A 1 -26.67 7.36 18.16
N SER A 2 -25.86 8.29 18.67
CA SER A 2 -25.86 9.68 18.20
C SER A 2 -25.26 9.79 16.80
N THR A 3 -25.87 10.57 15.92
CA THR A 3 -25.39 10.86 14.55
C THR A 3 -23.94 11.34 14.53
N PHE A 4 -23.53 12.12 15.54
CA PHE A 4 -22.15 12.60 15.70
C PHE A 4 -21.13 11.46 15.82
N ARG A 5 -21.47 10.41 16.57
CA ARG A 5 -20.58 9.25 16.76
C ARG A 5 -20.41 8.45 15.47
N LEU A 6 -21.44 8.39 14.62
CA LEU A 6 -21.40 7.70 13.33
C LEU A 6 -20.47 8.42 12.35
N PHE A 7 -20.58 9.76 12.24
CA PHE A 7 -19.70 10.54 11.37
C PHE A 7 -18.25 10.49 11.82
N ALA A 8 -17.99 10.64 13.13
CA ALA A 8 -16.63 10.54 13.67
C ALA A 8 -15.99 9.17 13.40
N GLN A 9 -16.76 8.09 13.52
CA GLN A 9 -16.29 6.73 13.21
C GLN A 9 -15.92 6.60 11.72
N LEU A 10 -16.75 7.15 10.83
CA LEU A 10 -16.54 7.07 9.39
C LEU A 10 -15.33 7.90 8.94
N ASP A 11 -15.12 9.08 9.54
CA ASP A 11 -13.93 9.91 9.29
C ASP A 11 -12.65 9.22 9.78
N PHE A 12 -12.71 8.57 10.93
CA PHE A 12 -11.60 7.77 11.45
C PHE A 12 -11.25 6.59 10.53
N GLU A 13 -12.25 5.82 10.10
CA GLU A 13 -12.04 4.71 9.15
C GLU A 13 -11.44 5.20 7.83
N ARG A 14 -11.90 6.36 7.33
CA ARG A 14 -11.31 6.98 6.14
C ARG A 14 -9.85 7.36 6.35
N ALA A 15 -9.52 7.98 7.49
CA ALA A 15 -8.15 8.36 7.81
C ALA A 15 -7.22 7.14 7.89
N LEU A 16 -7.67 6.06 8.53
CA LEU A 16 -6.92 4.79 8.56
C LEU A 16 -6.72 4.21 7.17
N GLY A 17 -7.77 4.19 6.35
CA GLY A 17 -7.69 3.64 5.00
C GLY A 17 -6.74 4.44 4.13
N ASN A 18 -6.76 5.76 4.27
CA ASN A 18 -5.83 6.66 3.58
C ASN A 18 -4.38 6.46 4.03
N ALA A 19 -4.14 6.31 5.33
CA ALA A 19 -2.79 6.07 5.85
C ALA A 19 -2.20 4.75 5.33
N ALA A 20 -3.00 3.68 5.23
CA ALA A 20 -2.56 2.41 4.64
C ALA A 20 -2.17 2.55 3.16
N ILE A 21 -2.95 3.34 2.41
CA ILE A 21 -2.69 3.62 0.99
C ILE A 21 -1.44 4.49 0.81
N ASP A 22 -1.26 5.52 1.64
CA ASP A 22 -0.07 6.37 1.62
C ASP A 22 1.20 5.57 1.96
N ALA A 23 1.11 4.64 2.91
CA ALA A 23 2.23 3.76 3.26
C ALA A 23 2.60 2.82 2.10
N LEU A 24 1.60 2.32 1.34
CA LEU A 24 1.84 1.55 0.13
C LEU A 24 2.51 2.40 -0.97
N GLU A 25 2.03 3.63 -1.18
CA GLU A 25 2.61 4.58 -2.13
C GLU A 25 4.09 4.88 -1.83
N HIS A 26 4.41 5.10 -0.54
CA HIS A 26 5.79 5.31 -0.10
C HIS A 26 6.67 4.09 -0.34
N ALA A 27 6.17 2.87 -0.09
CA ALA A 27 6.92 1.65 -0.33
C ALA A 27 7.21 1.43 -1.83
N MET A 28 6.23 1.72 -2.70
CA MET A 28 6.42 1.67 -4.15
C MET A 28 7.42 2.73 -4.64
N THR A 29 7.35 3.95 -4.09
CA THR A 29 8.31 5.01 -4.40
C THR A 29 9.73 4.61 -3.98
N ALA A 30 9.90 4.06 -2.78
CA ALA A 30 11.19 3.59 -2.30
C ALA A 30 11.77 2.49 -3.20
N LYS A 31 10.94 1.56 -3.67
CA LYS A 31 11.35 0.56 -4.66
C LYS A 31 11.86 1.21 -5.94
N ALA A 32 11.10 2.15 -6.50
CA ALA A 32 11.48 2.85 -7.72
C ALA A 32 12.80 3.62 -7.56
N GLU A 33 13.04 4.22 -6.40
CA GLU A 33 14.30 4.90 -6.09
C GLU A 33 15.50 3.94 -6.05
N ILE A 34 15.34 2.75 -5.45
CA ILE A 34 16.37 1.69 -5.43
C ILE A 34 16.61 1.13 -6.84
N GLU A 35 15.56 0.99 -7.64
CA GLU A 35 15.66 0.56 -9.04
C GLU A 35 16.34 1.63 -9.92
N ALA A 36 16.18 2.91 -9.61
CA ALA A 36 16.83 4.01 -10.32
C ALA A 36 18.30 4.20 -9.90
N GLN A 37 18.69 3.78 -8.71
CA GLN A 37 20.07 3.87 -8.24
C GLN A 37 20.96 2.79 -8.87
N SER A 38 21.80 3.22 -9.81
CA SER A 38 22.86 2.38 -10.42
C SER A 38 24.05 2.13 -9.49
N ASP A 39 24.25 3.00 -8.49
CA ASP A 39 25.50 3.07 -7.74
C ASP A 39 25.45 2.28 -6.42
N LEU A 40 24.31 1.67 -6.08
CA LEU A 40 24.16 0.81 -4.90
C LEU A 40 25.17 -0.33 -4.87
N GLU A 41 25.48 -0.92 -6.04
CA GLU A 41 26.48 -1.98 -6.18
C GLU A 41 27.90 -1.49 -5.84
N GLN A 42 28.20 -0.19 -6.04
CA GLN A 42 29.51 0.39 -5.67
C GLN A 42 29.61 0.71 -4.18
N SER A 43 28.49 0.80 -3.46
CA SER A 43 28.44 1.08 -2.02
C SER A 43 28.62 -0.16 -1.14
N GLY A 44 28.71 -1.36 -1.72
CA GLY A 44 28.75 -2.63 -0.99
C GLY A 44 27.39 -3.05 -0.41
N TYR A 45 26.31 -2.35 -0.76
CA TYR A 45 24.94 -2.77 -0.47
C TYR A 45 24.50 -3.87 -1.43
N ASP A 46 23.93 -4.95 -0.89
CA ASP A 46 23.24 -5.96 -1.67
C ASP A 46 21.89 -5.40 -2.16
N ARG A 47 21.91 -4.90 -3.39
CA ARG A 47 20.74 -4.33 -4.05
C ARG A 47 19.61 -5.33 -4.20
N GLU A 48 19.93 -6.60 -4.48
CA GLU A 48 18.93 -7.65 -4.67
C GLU A 48 18.23 -7.97 -3.35
N ALA A 49 19.00 -8.12 -2.27
CA ALA A 49 18.45 -8.31 -0.93
C ALA A 49 17.57 -7.11 -0.50
N THR A 50 18.03 -5.88 -0.76
CA THR A 50 17.26 -4.66 -0.43
C THR A 50 15.94 -4.60 -1.20
N LEU A 51 15.96 -4.93 -2.50
CA LEU A 51 14.73 -4.99 -3.30
C LEU A 51 13.77 -6.09 -2.82
N ALA A 52 14.29 -7.23 -2.38
CA ALA A 52 13.47 -8.30 -1.80
C ALA A 52 12.77 -7.84 -0.51
N GLU A 53 13.48 -7.15 0.38
CA GLU A 53 12.90 -6.58 1.60
C GLU A 53 11.80 -5.56 1.30
N VAL A 54 12.05 -4.63 0.36
CA VAL A 54 11.04 -3.63 -0.03
C VAL A 54 9.83 -4.28 -0.70
N ASN A 55 10.03 -5.33 -1.51
CA ASN A 55 8.91 -6.09 -2.07
C ASN A 55 8.06 -6.74 -0.96
N GLN A 56 8.68 -7.29 0.10
CA GLN A 56 7.93 -7.83 1.23
C GLN A 56 7.13 -6.74 1.97
N VAL A 57 7.70 -5.55 2.13
CA VAL A 57 6.98 -4.40 2.71
C VAL A 57 5.79 -4.00 1.84
N ILE A 58 5.95 -3.98 0.50
CA ILE A 58 4.84 -3.70 -0.42
C ILE A 58 3.72 -4.74 -0.24
N GLU A 59 4.06 -6.02 -0.16
CA GLU A 59 3.08 -7.09 0.09
C GLU A 59 2.32 -6.90 1.41
N ASP A 60 3.03 -6.57 2.48
CA ASP A 60 2.42 -6.30 3.79
C ASP A 60 1.50 -5.08 3.72
N ARG A 61 1.89 -4.01 3.02
CA ARG A 61 1.05 -2.82 2.86
C ARG A 61 -0.17 -3.10 1.97
N VAL A 62 -0.04 -3.91 0.93
CA VAL A 62 -1.19 -4.41 0.15
C VAL A 62 -2.16 -5.17 1.06
N ARG A 63 -1.65 -6.04 1.94
CA ARG A 63 -2.48 -6.76 2.92
C ARG A 63 -3.19 -5.81 3.88
N ASP A 64 -2.52 -4.77 4.37
CA ASP A 64 -3.13 -3.78 5.27
C ASP A 64 -4.25 -3.01 4.58
N VAL A 65 -4.08 -2.67 3.29
CA VAL A 65 -5.13 -2.03 2.49
C VAL A 65 -6.32 -2.98 2.29
N LEU A 66 -6.07 -4.25 1.96
CA LEU A 66 -7.12 -5.25 1.70
C LEU A 66 -7.90 -5.64 2.95
N THR A 67 -7.22 -5.79 4.09
CA THR A 67 -7.83 -6.22 5.36
C THR A 67 -8.38 -5.06 6.18
N GLY A 68 -7.89 -3.85 5.92
CA GLY A 68 -8.31 -2.62 6.58
C GLY A 68 -9.41 -1.84 5.83
N PRO A 69 -9.69 -0.60 6.27
CA PRO A 69 -10.65 0.28 5.61
C PRO A 69 -10.15 0.83 4.25
N GLY A 70 -8.88 0.62 3.90
CA GLY A 70 -8.27 1.12 2.66
C GLY A 70 -8.97 0.63 1.40
N LEU A 71 -9.35 -0.66 1.33
CA LEU A 71 -10.08 -1.21 0.19
C LEU A 71 -11.40 -0.47 -0.07
N ARG A 72 -12.16 -0.16 1.00
CA ARG A 72 -13.42 0.58 0.86
C ARG A 72 -13.19 2.00 0.36
N ASN A 73 -12.09 2.65 0.75
CA ASN A 73 -11.74 3.98 0.23
C ASN A 73 -11.43 3.93 -1.27
N ILE A 74 -10.70 2.90 -1.72
CA ILE A 74 -10.42 2.67 -3.15
C ILE A 74 -11.73 2.44 -3.93
N GLU A 75 -12.61 1.57 -3.43
CA GLU A 75 -13.89 1.26 -4.07
C GLU A 75 -14.84 2.47 -4.15
N ARG A 76 -14.73 3.43 -3.22
CA ARG A 76 -15.46 4.71 -3.26
C ARG A 76 -14.85 5.74 -4.22
N GLY A 77 -13.69 5.45 -4.81
CA GLY A 77 -12.98 6.39 -5.69
C GLY A 77 -12.29 7.54 -4.95
N GLU A 78 -12.08 7.41 -3.63
CA GLU A 78 -11.47 8.48 -2.80
C GLU A 78 -9.96 8.66 -3.12
N ARG A 79 -9.35 7.76 -3.91
CA ARG A 79 -7.92 7.74 -4.28
C ARG A 79 -7.65 7.66 -5.79
N PHE A 80 -8.38 8.43 -6.60
CA PHE A 80 -8.26 8.44 -8.07
C PHE A 80 -6.92 8.97 -8.63
N ARG A 81 -6.05 9.58 -7.81
CA ARG A 81 -4.80 10.21 -8.27
C ARG A 81 -3.61 9.25 -8.42
N SER A 82 -3.72 8.03 -7.89
CA SER A 82 -2.65 7.02 -7.94
C SER A 82 -3.18 5.74 -8.61
N PRO A 83 -3.42 5.75 -9.94
CA PRO A 83 -4.06 4.64 -10.66
C PRO A 83 -3.30 3.33 -10.55
N GLU A 84 -1.98 3.40 -10.36
CA GLU A 84 -1.08 2.25 -10.26
C GLU A 84 -1.30 1.48 -8.95
N ILE A 85 -1.54 2.21 -7.85
CA ILE A 85 -1.87 1.64 -6.55
C ILE A 85 -3.24 0.96 -6.60
N VAL A 86 -4.22 1.63 -7.23
CA VAL A 86 -5.56 1.06 -7.42
C VAL A 86 -5.47 -0.24 -8.21
N ALA A 87 -4.73 -0.25 -9.32
CA ALA A 87 -4.53 -1.46 -10.13
C ALA A 87 -3.86 -2.59 -9.35
N LEU A 88 -2.80 -2.29 -8.59
CA LEU A 88 -2.08 -3.27 -7.76
C LEU A 88 -3.00 -3.90 -6.71
N VAL A 89 -3.71 -3.06 -5.94
CA VAL A 89 -4.60 -3.54 -4.87
C VAL A 89 -5.77 -4.34 -5.43
N MET A 90 -6.37 -3.89 -6.54
CA MET A 90 -7.49 -4.59 -7.18
C MET A 90 -7.04 -5.93 -7.78
N ALA A 91 -5.86 -5.98 -8.40
CA ALA A 91 -5.29 -7.25 -8.87
C ALA A 91 -5.01 -8.22 -7.71
N ALA A 92 -4.49 -7.73 -6.58
CA ALA A 92 -4.25 -8.54 -5.39
C ALA A 92 -5.56 -9.06 -4.76
N ARG A 93 -6.63 -8.25 -4.76
CA ARG A 93 -7.97 -8.66 -4.33
C ARG A 93 -8.54 -9.77 -5.21
N ASP A 94 -8.49 -9.56 -6.52
CA ASP A 94 -9.14 -10.43 -7.51
C ASP A 94 -8.41 -11.78 -7.66
N ASN A 95 -7.09 -11.80 -7.47
CA ASN A 95 -6.30 -13.03 -7.39
C ASN A 95 -6.50 -13.83 -6.09
N LYS A 96 -7.42 -13.42 -5.21
CA LYS A 96 -7.60 -13.97 -3.85
C LYS A 96 -6.25 -14.17 -3.17
N TRP A 97 -5.55 -13.07 -2.86
CA TRP A 97 -4.29 -13.06 -2.10
C TRP A 97 -4.00 -14.38 -1.34
N ASN A 98 -3.19 -15.25 -1.95
CA ASN A 98 -2.62 -16.45 -1.33
C ASN A 98 -1.22 -16.05 -0.82
N GLY A 99 -1.16 -15.11 0.14
CA GLY A 99 0.10 -14.74 0.77
C GLY A 99 0.86 -15.97 1.29
N PRO A 100 2.17 -15.87 1.56
CA PRO A 100 2.94 -17.01 2.02
C PRO A 100 2.27 -17.60 3.28
N GLY A 101 2.00 -18.91 3.22
CA GLY A 101 1.57 -19.69 4.38
C GLY A 101 2.66 -19.76 5.44
#